data_AF-A0A960NWZ5-F1
#
_entry.id   AF-A0A960NWZ5-F1
#
_cell.length_a   1.000
_cell.length_b   1.000
_cell.length_c   1.000
_cell.angle_alpha   90.00
_cell.angle_beta   90.00
_cell.angle_gamma   90.00
#
_symmetry.space_group_name_H-M   'P 1'
#
loop_
_entity.id
_entity.type
_entity.pdbx_description
1 polymer ?
#
loop_
_entity_poly.entity_id
_entity_poly.type
_entity_poly.pdbx_seq_one_letter_code
_entity_poly.pdbx_strand_id
1 'polypeptide(L)'
;MSSNTDSSEAPTHAGGPLQHPHPTITRSAIVPPVSSLQRDEVRNCRLLRWLLDPLSPHGMGTQFLRAFLARVATLSSELVTFPRAETATVVIEETRTDPHSGQLARADLLIYGPGTPNPEWTVLIEAKIDAGEQYDQGARLQGAWESDEPTRVFLTTSGARMVTGDENWLPVRWVDVANDLRSALRDSDSTAPGHAVAVEYLRSLETHLP
;
A
#
# COMPACT_ATOMS: atom_id res chain seq x y z
N MET A 1 20.44 67.33 -5.34
CA MET A 1 20.40 66.32 -4.26
C MET A 1 19.01 65.72 -4.30
N SER A 2 18.84 64.63 -5.04
CA SER A 2 17.57 63.92 -5.15
C SER A 2 17.80 62.50 -4.66
N SER A 3 17.04 62.14 -3.63
CA SER A 3 17.11 60.91 -2.87
C SER A 3 16.55 59.74 -3.69
N ASN A 4 17.35 58.68 -3.81
CA ASN A 4 16.91 57.37 -4.29
C ASN A 4 16.02 56.71 -3.23
N THR A 5 14.85 56.24 -3.63
CA THR A 5 14.06 55.25 -2.90
C THR A 5 14.61 53.86 -3.22
N ASP A 6 15.17 53.20 -2.20
CA ASP A 6 15.56 51.79 -2.21
C ASP A 6 14.32 50.96 -1.83
N SER A 7 13.88 50.08 -2.73
CA SER A 7 12.84 49.09 -2.46
C SER A 7 13.49 47.72 -2.54
N SER A 8 13.75 47.13 -1.37
CA SER A 8 14.17 45.76 -1.21
C SER A 8 12.97 44.83 -1.44
N GLU A 9 12.92 44.18 -2.60
CA GLU A 9 12.10 42.98 -2.81
C GLU A 9 12.83 41.77 -2.18
N ALA A 10 12.14 41.09 -1.26
CA ALA A 10 12.56 39.79 -0.75
C ALA A 10 12.26 38.69 -1.78
N PRO A 11 13.12 37.67 -1.93
CA PRO A 11 12.88 36.60 -2.88
C PRO A 11 11.76 35.67 -2.39
N THR A 12 10.70 35.56 -3.17
CA THR A 12 9.63 34.57 -3.03
C THR A 12 10.21 33.17 -3.28
N HIS A 13 10.30 32.35 -2.23
CA HIS A 13 10.60 30.92 -2.35
C HIS A 13 9.43 30.20 -3.03
N ALA A 14 9.53 30.01 -4.35
CA ALA A 14 8.72 29.07 -5.10
C ALA A 14 9.26 27.64 -4.87
N GLY A 15 8.94 27.06 -3.72
CA GLY A 15 9.09 25.61 -3.50
C GLY A 15 7.90 24.90 -4.09
N GLY A 16 7.98 24.51 -5.38
CA GLY A 16 7.02 23.54 -5.93
C GLY A 16 7.16 22.20 -5.19
N PRO A 17 6.09 21.38 -5.14
CA PRO A 17 6.16 20.07 -4.48
C PRO A 17 7.29 19.26 -5.12
N LEU A 18 8.13 18.68 -4.26
CA LEU A 18 9.21 17.77 -4.66
C LEU A 18 8.59 16.61 -5.43
N GLN A 19 8.83 16.57 -6.74
CA GLN A 19 8.39 15.47 -7.59
C GLN A 19 9.29 14.26 -7.29
N HIS A 20 8.71 13.22 -6.69
CA HIS A 20 9.40 11.95 -6.51
C HIS A 20 9.11 11.07 -7.74
N PRO A 21 10.12 10.78 -8.60
CA PRO A 21 9.90 9.87 -9.71
C PRO A 21 9.54 8.48 -9.17
N HIS A 22 8.35 7.97 -9.52
CA HIS A 22 7.93 6.63 -9.12
C HIS A 22 8.84 5.58 -9.76
N PRO A 23 9.22 4.53 -9.03
CA PRO A 23 10.18 3.54 -9.50
C PRO A 23 9.62 2.76 -10.69
N THR A 24 10.37 2.72 -11.80
CA THR A 24 10.15 1.75 -12.88
C THR A 24 10.52 0.37 -12.35
N ILE A 25 9.54 -0.36 -11.83
CA ILE A 25 9.77 -1.67 -11.23
C ILE A 25 9.77 -2.76 -12.28
N THR A 26 10.82 -3.58 -12.27
CA THR A 26 10.82 -4.87 -12.94
C THR A 26 9.80 -5.78 -12.25
N ARG A 27 8.67 -6.04 -12.92
CA ARG A 27 7.68 -7.05 -12.49
C ARG A 27 8.38 -8.40 -12.41
N SER A 28 8.43 -8.99 -11.22
CA SER A 28 9.02 -10.32 -11.02
C SER A 28 7.93 -11.37 -11.17
N ALA A 29 8.11 -12.29 -12.11
CA ALA A 29 7.22 -13.44 -12.29
C ALA A 29 7.48 -14.57 -11.26
N ILE A 30 8.38 -14.35 -10.31
CA ILE A 30 8.77 -15.37 -9.33
C ILE A 30 7.63 -15.58 -8.33
N VAL A 31 7.08 -16.78 -8.32
CA VAL A 31 6.12 -17.23 -7.31
C VAL A 31 6.83 -17.30 -5.95
N PRO A 32 6.36 -16.59 -4.91
CA PRO A 32 6.99 -16.65 -3.60
C PRO A 32 6.82 -18.05 -2.98
N PRO A 33 7.82 -18.57 -2.25
CA PRO A 33 7.65 -19.84 -1.53
C PRO A 33 6.62 -19.70 -0.42
N VAL A 34 5.69 -20.67 -0.32
CA VAL A 34 4.75 -20.75 0.81
C VAL A 34 5.39 -21.55 1.93
N SER A 35 5.51 -20.93 3.09
CA SER A 35 5.69 -21.60 4.37
C SER A 35 4.62 -21.07 5.31
N SER A 36 4.26 -21.85 6.33
CA SER A 36 3.33 -21.45 7.41
C SER A 36 3.50 -19.98 7.81
N LEU A 37 2.40 -19.35 8.25
CA LEU A 37 2.35 -18.01 8.83
C LEU A 37 3.27 -17.98 10.06
N GLN A 38 4.56 -17.79 9.80
CA GLN A 38 5.49 -17.32 10.80
C GLN A 38 5.27 -15.81 10.89
N ARG A 39 5.64 -15.26 12.05
CA ARG A 39 5.57 -13.83 12.43
C ARG A 39 6.52 -12.95 11.61
N ASP A 40 6.57 -13.20 10.30
CA ASP A 40 7.45 -12.61 9.32
C ASP A 40 6.57 -11.68 8.46
N GLU A 41 6.35 -10.46 8.97
CA GLU A 41 5.56 -9.42 8.31
C GLU A 41 6.07 -9.16 6.89
N VAL A 42 7.39 -9.17 6.70
CA VAL A 42 8.05 -8.99 5.40
C VAL A 42 7.63 -10.08 4.40
N ARG A 43 7.62 -11.35 4.82
CA ARG A 43 7.16 -12.45 3.96
C ARG A 43 5.69 -12.33 3.60
N ASN A 44 4.83 -11.96 4.56
CA ASN A 44 3.41 -11.77 4.31
C ASN A 44 3.17 -10.61 3.34
N CYS A 45 3.93 -9.51 3.45
CA CYS A 45 3.88 -8.41 2.49
C CYS A 45 4.34 -8.84 1.09
N ARG A 46 5.35 -9.71 0.96
CA ARG A 46 5.80 -10.26 -0.33
C ARG A 46 4.72 -11.11 -1.01
N LEU A 47 4.07 -12.00 -0.26
CA LEU A 47 2.97 -12.82 -0.76
C LEU A 47 1.75 -11.95 -1.10
N LEU A 48 1.39 -11.02 -0.22
CA LEU A 48 0.27 -10.11 -0.45
C LEU A 48 0.52 -9.24 -1.69
N ARG A 49 1.73 -8.71 -1.87
CA ARG A 49 2.11 -7.97 -3.09
C ARG A 49 1.96 -8.81 -4.34
N TRP A 50 2.42 -10.06 -4.32
CA TRP A 50 2.31 -10.95 -5.47
C TRP A 50 0.85 -11.30 -5.79
N LEU A 51 -0.01 -11.47 -4.79
CA LEU A 51 -1.44 -11.75 -4.99
C LEU A 51 -2.21 -10.50 -5.47
N LEU A 52 -1.85 -9.31 -4.98
CA LEU A 52 -2.49 -8.05 -5.36
C LEU A 52 -2.03 -7.53 -6.72
N ASP A 53 -0.91 -8.01 -7.26
CA ASP A 53 -0.43 -7.60 -8.58
C ASP A 53 -1.26 -8.25 -9.69
N PRO A 54 -2.06 -7.47 -10.45
CA PRO A 54 -3.01 -8.03 -11.41
C PRO A 54 -2.36 -8.75 -12.59
N LEU A 55 -1.04 -8.59 -12.80
CA LEU A 55 -0.31 -9.29 -13.86
C LEU A 55 0.59 -10.43 -13.33
N SER A 56 0.59 -10.68 -12.01
CA SER A 56 1.34 -11.79 -11.45
C SER A 56 0.65 -13.13 -11.76
N PRO A 57 1.39 -14.24 -11.95
CA PRO A 57 0.84 -15.52 -12.43
C PRO A 57 0.13 -16.33 -11.33
N HIS A 58 -0.75 -15.71 -10.54
CA HIS A 58 -1.50 -16.33 -9.45
C HIS A 58 -2.88 -16.89 -9.87
N GLY A 59 -3.34 -16.63 -11.10
CA GLY A 59 -4.56 -17.21 -11.66
C GLY A 59 -5.88 -16.48 -11.34
N MET A 60 -5.83 -15.41 -10.54
CA MET A 60 -7.03 -14.62 -10.17
C MET A 60 -7.19 -13.34 -11.00
N GLY A 61 -6.23 -13.03 -11.88
CA GLY A 61 -6.19 -11.76 -12.62
C GLY A 61 -6.38 -10.57 -11.67
N THR A 62 -7.40 -9.75 -11.92
CA THR A 62 -7.70 -8.57 -11.09
C THR A 62 -8.66 -8.82 -9.93
N GLN A 63 -9.21 -10.03 -9.80
CA GLN A 63 -10.33 -10.29 -8.89
C GLN A 63 -9.96 -10.00 -7.43
N PHE A 64 -8.80 -10.49 -6.97
CA PHE A 64 -8.37 -10.27 -5.59
C PHE A 64 -8.04 -8.79 -5.32
N LEU A 65 -7.31 -8.12 -6.23
CA LEU A 65 -7.04 -6.69 -6.13
C LEU A 65 -8.33 -5.87 -6.06
N ARG A 66 -9.30 -6.15 -6.94
CA ARG A 66 -10.59 -5.42 -6.98
C ARG A 66 -11.40 -5.65 -5.70
N ALA A 67 -11.41 -6.86 -5.16
CA ALA A 67 -12.07 -7.15 -3.88
C ALA A 67 -11.43 -6.35 -2.73
N PHE A 68 -10.09 -6.35 -2.65
CA PHE A 68 -9.35 -5.57 -1.67
C PHE A 68 -9.64 -4.07 -1.79
N LEU A 69 -9.55 -3.50 -3.00
CA LEU A 69 -9.82 -2.08 -3.25
C LEU A 69 -11.28 -1.69 -2.96
N ALA A 70 -12.25 -2.56 -3.27
CA ALA A 70 -13.66 -2.32 -2.95
C ALA A 70 -13.89 -2.26 -1.42
N ARG A 71 -13.18 -3.10 -0.66
CA ARG A 71 -13.20 -3.05 0.81
C ARG A 71 -12.63 -1.73 1.33
N VAL A 72 -11.48 -1.32 0.80
CA VAL A 72 -10.86 -0.04 1.15
C VAL A 72 -11.83 1.13 0.87
N ALA A 73 -12.45 1.16 -0.31
CA ALA A 73 -13.45 2.18 -0.65
C ALA A 73 -14.67 2.17 0.29
N THR A 74 -15.11 0.98 0.74
CA THR A 74 -16.26 0.84 1.65
C THR A 74 -15.96 1.34 3.06
N LEU A 75 -14.71 1.21 3.52
CA LEU A 75 -14.29 1.66 4.84
C LEU A 75 -13.99 3.17 4.90
N SER A 76 -13.71 3.78 3.74
CA SER A 76 -13.47 5.21 3.64
C SER A 76 -14.74 6.00 3.94
N SER A 77 -14.62 7.07 4.72
CA SER A 77 -15.68 8.07 4.88
C SER A 77 -15.82 8.97 3.66
N GLU A 78 -14.81 9.00 2.80
CA GLU A 78 -14.78 9.77 1.56
C GLU A 78 -15.11 8.89 0.36
N LEU A 79 -15.69 9.49 -0.69
CA LEU A 79 -15.93 8.80 -1.94
C LEU A 79 -14.60 8.57 -2.68
N VAL A 80 -13.99 7.41 -2.44
CA VAL A 80 -12.76 6.99 -3.12
C VAL A 80 -13.09 5.99 -4.22
N THR A 81 -12.45 6.15 -5.38
CA THR A 81 -12.56 5.19 -6.49
C THR A 81 -11.19 4.81 -7.01
N PHE A 82 -11.06 3.59 -7.52
CA PHE A 82 -9.81 3.03 -8.03
C PHE A 82 -9.95 2.61 -9.49
N PRO A 83 -10.09 3.58 -10.43
CA PRO A 83 -10.24 3.27 -11.84
C PRO A 83 -8.99 2.56 -12.38
N ARG A 84 -9.19 1.70 -13.37
CA ARG A 84 -8.11 0.98 -14.08
C ARG A 84 -7.19 0.17 -13.16
N ALA A 85 -7.76 -0.49 -12.15
CA ALA A 85 -7.01 -1.37 -11.25
C ALA A 85 -6.24 -2.49 -12.00
N GLU A 86 -6.69 -2.89 -13.20
CA GLU A 86 -5.99 -3.86 -14.05
C GLU A 86 -4.56 -3.46 -14.48
N THR A 87 -4.24 -2.16 -14.45
CA THR A 87 -2.89 -1.65 -14.77
C THR A 87 -2.14 -1.17 -13.54
N ALA A 88 -2.65 -1.46 -12.33
CA ALA A 88 -2.00 -1.04 -11.09
C ALA A 88 -0.60 -1.68 -10.94
N THR A 89 0.25 -0.99 -10.18
CA THR A 89 1.59 -1.48 -9.81
C THR A 89 1.65 -1.64 -8.31
N VAL A 90 2.06 -2.83 -7.85
CA VAL A 90 2.19 -3.15 -6.42
C VAL A 90 3.65 -3.28 -6.03
N VAL A 91 4.04 -2.52 -5.01
CA VAL A 91 5.41 -2.36 -4.55
C VAL A 91 5.48 -2.63 -3.05
N ILE A 92 6.65 -3.02 -2.56
CA ILE A 92 6.87 -3.28 -1.14
C ILE A 92 8.15 -2.61 -0.69
N GLU A 93 8.24 -2.34 0.61
CA GLU A 93 9.46 -1.85 1.26
C GLU A 93 9.98 -0.52 0.65
N GLU A 94 9.11 0.27 -0.02
CA GLU A 94 9.49 1.57 -0.58
C GLU A 94 9.84 2.52 0.54
N THR A 95 10.94 3.24 0.37
CA THR A 95 11.47 4.13 1.38
C THR A 95 11.50 5.56 0.85
N ARG A 96 10.97 6.51 1.62
CA ARG A 96 10.97 7.94 1.31
C ARG A 96 11.41 8.74 2.52
N THR A 97 11.98 9.92 2.27
CA THR A 97 12.30 10.87 3.32
C THR A 97 11.12 11.82 3.47
N ASP A 98 10.58 11.95 4.67
CA ASP A 98 9.61 12.99 5.01
C ASP A 98 10.25 14.36 4.74
N PRO A 99 9.69 15.19 3.84
CA PRO A 99 10.27 16.47 3.47
C PRO A 99 10.26 17.49 4.62
N HIS A 100 9.41 17.31 5.63
CA HIS A 100 9.29 18.21 6.77
C HIS A 100 10.25 17.82 7.90
N SER A 101 10.27 16.55 8.29
CA SER A 101 11.10 16.08 9.40
C SER A 101 12.51 15.64 8.98
N GLY A 102 12.73 15.42 7.68
CA GLY A 102 13.97 14.82 7.16
C GLY A 102 14.16 13.35 7.56
N GLN A 103 13.17 12.74 8.21
CA GLN A 103 13.26 11.35 8.65
C GLN A 103 12.90 10.38 7.53
N LEU A 104 13.63 9.28 7.48
CA LEU A 104 13.36 8.19 6.56
C LEU A 104 12.11 7.41 7.03
N ALA A 105 11.17 7.14 6.15
CA ALA A 105 10.02 6.27 6.38
C ALA A 105 10.03 5.13 5.35
N ARG A 106 9.58 3.94 5.75
CA ARG A 106 9.50 2.76 4.88
C ARG A 106 8.09 2.22 4.93
N ALA A 107 7.38 2.28 3.81
CA ALA A 107 6.06 1.68 3.66
C ALA A 107 6.20 0.18 3.43
N ASP A 108 5.34 -0.62 4.08
CA ASP A 108 5.35 -2.07 3.88
C ASP A 108 4.89 -2.45 2.47
N LEU A 109 3.79 -1.85 2.01
CA LEU A 109 3.23 -2.09 0.68
C LEU A 109 2.54 -0.83 0.13
N LEU A 110 2.72 -0.55 -1.15
CA LEU A 110 1.98 0.48 -1.87
C LEU A 110 1.35 -0.08 -3.14
N ILE A 111 0.15 0.39 -3.46
CA ILE A 111 -0.54 0.14 -4.73
C ILE A 111 -0.67 1.48 -5.44
N TYR A 112 -0.03 1.59 -6.59
CA TYR A 112 -0.15 2.75 -7.46
C TYR A 112 -1.14 2.45 -8.59
N GLY A 113 -2.11 3.34 -8.76
CA GLY A 113 -2.93 3.43 -9.96
C GLY A 113 -2.10 3.82 -11.18
N PRO A 114 -2.68 3.75 -12.39
CA PRO A 114 -2.00 4.25 -13.58
C PRO A 114 -1.75 5.77 -13.47
N GLY A 115 -0.72 6.24 -14.16
CA GLY A 115 -0.38 7.64 -14.25
C GLY A 115 1.13 7.84 -14.25
N THR A 116 1.62 8.70 -15.15
CA THR A 116 3.04 9.06 -15.22
C THR A 116 3.16 10.57 -15.49
N PRO A 117 4.00 11.31 -14.76
CA PRO A 117 4.91 10.81 -13.72
C PRO A 117 4.22 10.45 -12.41
N ASN A 118 2.99 10.93 -12.18
CA ASN A 118 2.25 10.73 -10.92
C ASN A 118 1.10 9.74 -11.11
N PRO A 119 0.89 8.80 -10.18
CA PRO A 119 -0.25 7.92 -10.19
C PRO A 119 -1.54 8.70 -9.93
N GLU A 120 -2.64 8.26 -10.53
CA GLU A 120 -3.96 8.86 -10.30
C GLU A 120 -4.53 8.57 -8.93
N TRP A 121 -4.06 7.50 -8.28
CA TRP A 121 -4.43 7.13 -6.93
C TRP A 121 -3.32 6.28 -6.31
N THR A 122 -3.18 6.38 -5.00
CA THR A 122 -2.19 5.62 -4.21
C THR A 122 -2.89 4.98 -3.03
N VAL A 123 -2.62 3.71 -2.77
CA VAL A 123 -2.98 3.04 -1.51
C VAL A 123 -1.69 2.73 -0.77
N LEU A 124 -1.55 3.25 0.44
CA LEU A 124 -0.44 2.96 1.34
C LEU A 124 -0.91 1.98 2.41
N ILE A 125 -0.22 0.85 2.54
CA ILE A 125 -0.57 -0.21 3.50
C ILE A 125 0.58 -0.38 4.49
N GLU A 126 0.26 -0.27 5.77
CA GLU A 126 1.10 -0.69 6.89
C GLU A 126 0.52 -1.98 7.46
N ALA A 127 1.30 -3.06 7.52
CA ALA A 127 0.78 -4.39 7.83
C ALA A 127 1.41 -4.96 9.10
N LYS A 128 0.56 -5.32 10.08
CA LYS A 128 0.94 -5.94 11.34
C LYS A 128 0.23 -7.28 11.52
N ILE A 129 0.96 -8.27 12.03
CA ILE A 129 0.35 -9.57 12.39
C ILE A 129 0.32 -9.73 13.91
N ASP A 130 1.49 -9.65 14.54
CA ASP A 130 1.66 -9.83 15.99
C ASP A 130 2.40 -8.67 16.66
N ALA A 131 2.99 -7.74 15.88
CA ALA A 131 3.70 -6.61 16.43
C ALA A 131 2.74 -5.46 16.75
N GLY A 132 2.98 -4.83 17.91
CA GLY A 132 2.41 -3.52 18.20
C GLY A 132 2.97 -2.47 17.24
N GLU A 133 2.29 -1.34 17.19
CA GLU A 133 2.75 -0.17 16.45
C GLU A 133 4.08 0.36 16.99
N GLN A 134 4.98 0.76 16.09
CA GLN A 134 6.22 1.45 16.48
C GLN A 134 5.95 2.94 16.71
N TYR A 135 6.74 3.56 17.60
CA TYR A 135 6.62 4.97 17.93
C TYR A 135 6.71 5.86 16.67
N ASP A 136 5.76 6.79 16.52
CA ASP A 136 5.59 7.75 15.42
C ASP A 136 5.53 7.15 14.00
N GLN A 137 5.29 5.85 13.85
CA GLN A 137 5.32 5.20 12.54
C GLN A 137 4.25 5.76 11.60
N GLY A 138 3.04 5.98 12.11
CA GLY A 138 1.93 6.56 11.35
C GLY A 138 2.29 7.95 10.83
N ALA A 139 2.62 8.88 11.72
CA ALA A 139 3.01 10.24 11.36
C ALA A 139 4.15 10.31 10.33
N ARG A 140 5.17 9.45 10.46
CA ARG A 140 6.29 9.38 9.49
C ARG A 140 5.84 8.94 8.10
N LEU A 141 4.99 7.92 8.02
CA LEU A 141 4.44 7.46 6.74
C LEU A 141 3.55 8.53 6.11
N GLN A 142 2.78 9.27 6.92
CA GLN A 142 1.95 10.37 6.44
C GLN A 142 2.78 11.48 5.80
N GLY A 143 3.80 11.98 6.50
CA GLY A 143 4.66 13.04 5.97
C GLY A 143 5.42 12.62 4.71
N ALA A 144 5.92 11.38 4.68
CA ALA A 144 6.72 10.88 3.55
C ALA A 144 5.93 10.61 2.25
N TRP A 145 4.60 10.47 2.33
CA TRP A 145 3.72 10.27 1.16
C TRP A 145 2.63 11.34 1.04
N GLU A 146 2.73 12.46 1.75
CA GLU A 146 1.69 13.51 1.76
C GLU A 146 1.34 14.00 0.35
N SER A 147 2.34 14.18 -0.52
CA SER A 147 2.17 14.62 -1.91
C SER A 147 1.37 13.66 -2.79
N ASP A 148 1.31 12.39 -2.41
CA ASP A 148 0.63 11.33 -3.19
C ASP A 148 -0.85 11.19 -2.76
N GLU A 149 -1.27 11.94 -1.73
CA GLU A 149 -2.60 11.89 -1.12
C GLU A 149 -3.13 10.44 -0.96
N PRO A 150 -2.38 9.53 -0.31
CA PRO A 150 -2.69 8.13 -0.34
C PRO A 150 -3.95 7.82 0.48
N THR A 151 -4.73 6.86 -0.01
CA THR A 151 -5.65 6.12 0.86
C THR A 151 -4.83 5.23 1.80
N ARG A 152 -4.89 5.49 3.10
CA ARG A 152 -4.03 4.87 4.12
C ARG A 152 -4.74 3.69 4.77
N VAL A 153 -4.10 2.53 4.79
CA VAL A 153 -4.64 1.28 5.29
C VAL A 153 -3.75 0.72 6.39
N PHE A 154 -4.33 0.46 7.56
CA PHE A 154 -3.67 -0.27 8.63
C PHE A 154 -4.21 -1.69 8.69
N LEU A 155 -3.42 -2.64 8.20
CA LEU A 155 -3.79 -4.05 8.10
C LEU A 155 -3.34 -4.79 9.34
N THR A 156 -4.28 -5.20 10.20
CA THR A 156 -3.97 -5.88 11.48
C THR A 156 -4.77 -7.17 11.66
N THR A 157 -4.45 -7.99 12.64
CA THR A 157 -5.25 -9.18 12.98
C THR A 157 -6.56 -8.80 13.69
N SER A 158 -6.55 -7.76 14.52
CA SER A 158 -7.68 -7.34 15.35
C SER A 158 -8.61 -6.32 14.69
N GLY A 159 -8.14 -5.58 13.68
CA GLY A 159 -8.83 -4.41 13.14
C GLY A 159 -8.66 -3.18 14.01
N ALA A 160 -7.61 -3.16 14.83
CA ALA A 160 -7.24 -1.97 15.59
C ALA A 160 -6.96 -0.79 14.64
N ARG A 161 -7.25 0.42 15.13
CA ARG A 161 -6.84 1.65 14.46
C ARG A 161 -5.36 1.92 14.73
N MET A 162 -4.73 2.63 13.81
CA MET A 162 -3.39 3.16 14.03
C MET A 162 -3.46 4.25 15.10
N VAL A 163 -2.60 4.19 16.10
CA VAL A 163 -2.57 5.10 17.26
C VAL A 163 -1.68 6.31 17.01
N THR A 164 -0.57 6.13 16.28
CA THR A 164 0.39 7.20 15.93
C THR A 164 0.06 7.89 14.61
N GLY A 165 -1.07 7.53 13.99
CA GLY A 165 -1.62 8.20 12.82
C GLY A 165 -2.89 8.98 13.15
N ASP A 166 -3.31 9.83 12.22
CA ASP A 166 -4.64 10.45 12.17
C ASP A 166 -5.77 9.42 11.96
N GLU A 167 -7.01 9.91 12.08
CA GLU A 167 -8.24 9.12 11.97
C GLU A 167 -8.51 8.52 10.58
N ASN A 168 -7.78 8.97 9.57
CA ASN A 168 -7.90 8.58 8.16
C ASN A 168 -7.21 7.23 7.84
N TRP A 169 -6.52 6.64 8.80
CA TRP A 169 -6.03 5.26 8.66
C TRP A 169 -7.20 4.28 8.74
N LEU A 170 -7.47 3.63 7.61
CA LEU A 170 -8.55 2.66 7.47
C LEU A 170 -8.15 1.33 8.13
N PRO A 171 -8.89 0.86 9.14
CA PRO A 171 -8.58 -0.42 9.77
C PRO A 171 -9.07 -1.57 8.89
N VAL A 172 -8.14 -2.38 8.39
CA VAL A 172 -8.44 -3.61 7.64
C VAL A 172 -7.96 -4.80 8.45
N ARG A 173 -8.72 -5.90 8.44
CA ARG A 173 -8.32 -7.13 9.11
C ARG A 173 -7.73 -8.14 8.14
N TRP A 174 -6.72 -8.89 8.58
CA TRP A 174 -6.22 -10.04 7.84
C TRP A 174 -7.30 -11.09 7.55
N VAL A 175 -8.28 -11.27 8.45
CA VAL A 175 -9.42 -12.18 8.20
C VAL A 175 -10.28 -11.72 7.03
N ASP A 176 -10.41 -10.41 6.84
CA ASP A 176 -11.15 -9.83 5.73
C ASP A 176 -10.38 -10.01 4.41
N VAL A 177 -9.05 -9.84 4.43
CA VAL A 177 -8.16 -10.16 3.30
C VAL A 177 -8.22 -11.64 2.94
N ALA A 178 -8.26 -12.54 3.93
CA ALA A 178 -8.43 -13.97 3.69
C ALA A 178 -9.79 -14.30 3.05
N ASN A 179 -10.86 -13.60 3.46
CA ASN A 179 -12.19 -13.76 2.84
C ASN A 179 -12.21 -13.27 1.38
N ASP A 180 -11.53 -12.17 1.08
CA ASP A 180 -11.39 -11.65 -0.28
C ASP A 180 -10.59 -12.63 -1.16
N LEU A 181 -9.49 -13.17 -0.62
CA LEU A 181 -8.67 -14.18 -1.30
C LEU A 181 -9.46 -15.47 -1.56
N ARG A 182 -10.19 -15.96 -0.56
CA ARG A 182 -11.05 -17.15 -0.71
C ARG A 182 -12.09 -16.96 -1.81
N SER A 183 -12.68 -15.78 -1.89
CA SER A 183 -13.68 -15.47 -2.92
C SER A 183 -13.05 -15.43 -4.31
N ALA A 184 -11.90 -14.75 -4.46
CA ALA A 184 -11.18 -14.70 -5.73
C ALA A 184 -10.68 -16.07 -6.20
N LEU A 185 -10.32 -16.97 -5.28
CA LEU A 185 -9.90 -18.33 -5.62
C LEU A 185 -11.03 -19.20 -6.19
N ARG A 186 -12.31 -18.95 -5.82
CA ARG A 186 -13.44 -19.74 -6.33
C ARG A 186 -13.63 -19.62 -7.84
N ASP A 187 -13.35 -18.45 -8.39
CA ASP A 187 -13.54 -18.13 -9.81
C ASP A 187 -12.20 -18.04 -10.58
N SER A 188 -11.12 -18.56 -9.98
CA SER A 188 -9.76 -18.48 -10.52
C SER A 188 -9.42 -19.62 -11.48
N ASP A 189 -8.43 -19.40 -12.33
CA ASP A 189 -7.84 -20.46 -13.14
C ASP A 189 -6.98 -21.38 -12.28
N SER A 190 -7.56 -22.54 -11.91
CA SER A 190 -6.87 -23.56 -11.10
C SER A 190 -5.63 -24.16 -11.76
N THR A 191 -5.44 -23.97 -13.08
CA THR A 191 -4.26 -24.44 -13.82
C THR A 191 -3.11 -23.44 -13.81
N ALA A 192 -3.35 -22.21 -13.34
CA ALA A 192 -2.31 -21.19 -13.25
C ALA A 192 -1.18 -21.64 -12.31
N PRO A 193 0.11 -21.36 -12.66
CA PRO A 193 1.26 -21.83 -11.87
C PRO A 193 1.20 -21.43 -10.39
N GLY A 194 0.64 -20.27 -10.09
CA GLY A 194 0.54 -19.74 -8.73
C GLY A 194 -0.72 -20.13 -7.96
N HIS A 195 -1.70 -20.80 -8.57
CA HIS A 195 -2.97 -21.10 -7.89
C HIS A 195 -2.75 -21.93 -6.61
N ALA A 196 -1.92 -22.98 -6.68
CA ALA A 196 -1.60 -23.81 -5.51
C ALA A 196 -0.93 -23.02 -4.37
N VAL A 197 -0.10 -22.03 -4.72
CA VAL A 197 0.55 -21.14 -3.74
C VAL A 197 -0.45 -20.21 -3.08
N ALA A 198 -1.39 -19.64 -3.84
CA ALA A 198 -2.46 -18.82 -3.29
C ALA A 198 -3.38 -19.63 -2.33
N VAL A 199 -3.71 -20.88 -2.68
CA VAL A 199 -4.48 -21.78 -1.82
C VAL A 199 -3.73 -22.12 -0.53
N GLU A 200 -2.44 -22.43 -0.61
CA GLU A 200 -1.63 -22.74 0.57
C GLU A 200 -1.49 -21.51 1.48
N TYR A 201 -1.32 -20.33 0.90
CA TYR A 201 -1.27 -19.09 1.67
C TYR A 201 -2.61 -18.79 2.37
N LEU A 202 -3.75 -19.00 1.69
CA LEU A 202 -5.07 -18.88 2.31
C LEU A 202 -5.20 -19.84 3.50
N ARG A 203 -4.83 -21.11 3.34
CA ARG A 203 -4.87 -22.09 4.44
C ARG A 203 -3.99 -21.65 5.61
N SER A 204 -2.83 -21.10 5.30
CA SER A 204 -1.91 -20.54 6.28
C SER A 204 -2.53 -19.38 7.06
N LEU A 205 -3.21 -18.44 6.37
CA LEU A 205 -4.00 -17.37 7.00
C LEU A 205 -5.08 -17.94 7.92
N GLU A 206 -5.92 -18.85 7.42
CA GLU A 206 -7.02 -19.45 8.18
C GLU A 206 -6.55 -20.23 9.42
N THR A 207 -5.32 -20.75 9.40
CA THR A 207 -4.77 -21.54 10.52
C THR A 207 -4.26 -20.66 11.67
N HIS A 208 -3.77 -19.45 11.37
CA HIS A 208 -3.06 -18.61 12.36
C HIS A 208 -3.78 -17.31 12.70
N LEU A 209 -4.82 -16.94 11.94
CA LEU A 209 -5.68 -15.82 12.29
C LEU A 209 -6.69 -16.25 13.38
N PRO A 210 -6.93 -15.40 14.39
CA PRO A 210 -7.88 -15.67 15.47
C PRO A 210 -9.34 -15.62 15.01
#